data_AF-A3C4D4-F1
#
_entry.id   AF-A3C4D4-F1
#
_cell.length_a   1.000
_cell.length_b   1.000
_cell.length_c   1.000
_cell.angle_alpha   90.00
_cell.angle_beta   90.00
_cell.angle_gamma   90.00
#
_symmetry.space_group_name_H-M   'P 1'
#
loop_
_entity.id
_entity.type
_entity.pdbx_description
1 polymer ?
#
loop_
_entity_poly.entity_id
_entity_poly.type
_entity_poly.pdbx_seq_one_letter_code
_entity_poly.pdbx_strand_id
1 'polypeptide(L)'
;MGSSPAAAAVEELTRLYRELPRRPSAEEVEAAAAAVLASEAEAEGAAARLARAEAAAAEGGVSGELLDLLREARANPFFPAIGLLRRRKEAEIVMEVERRFKVFDGLLARASRVAEAGEERVDSAPAESVEEDVRRTPRGFTGGLDDEMVLCEILVRLPARSVLRCRAVCTAWRRLTSDPAFLRAHHHRQRDLPLIYFRRGGSDRVGAIDLHAAQLRPVVDHTWPPLGYTVIASCDGLLLLSSGRFYICNPATNHWAEIPQLVDADFLGLYPHNPSGEYRVLYGEFHGEEECVYHILTLGSDEPRCITMTMGSETVEQPLAREFLMHARGDRSVLVRGNLHWYLRHRDGGCKIMVFDTASESFQWMRHPAIPGWVSLLEMDSTLVFSAVECTTRIDLWVLQDYERSTWACKHRIELPMAQIRQFPECNLEHLGWSAMVVSVEGDVLVRCSNRILHCDRKGNVLASFQFDGQLPMNCLHRLKENLVVHPFFQM
;
A
#
# COMPACT_ATOMS: atom_id res chain seq x y z
N MET A 1 10.30 -0.91 31.20
CA MET A 1 11.52 -0.49 30.47
C MET A 1 11.27 -0.78 29.00
N GLY A 2 11.14 0.24 28.16
CA GLY A 2 10.94 0.03 26.72
C GLY A 2 12.27 -0.37 26.08
N SER A 3 12.27 -1.33 25.15
CA SER A 3 13.50 -1.69 24.43
C SER A 3 14.03 -0.49 23.65
N SER A 4 15.36 -0.36 23.59
CA SER A 4 16.01 0.68 22.80
C SER A 4 15.51 0.64 21.35
N PRO A 5 15.29 1.79 20.67
CA PRO A 5 14.92 1.83 19.25
C PRO A 5 15.80 0.94 18.36
N ALA A 6 17.08 0.79 18.70
CA ALA A 6 18.01 -0.11 18.03
C ALA A 6 17.67 -1.58 18.27
N ALA A 7 17.41 -1.98 19.53
CA ALA A 7 17.02 -3.36 19.87
C ALA A 7 15.71 -3.78 19.19
N ALA A 8 14.73 -2.88 19.11
CA ALA A 8 13.47 -3.17 18.43
C ALA A 8 13.63 -3.25 16.89
N ALA A 9 14.60 -2.54 16.31
CA ALA A 9 14.95 -2.70 14.90
C ALA A 9 15.65 -4.04 14.63
N VAL A 10 16.52 -4.50 15.54
CA VAL A 10 17.14 -5.84 15.48
C VAL A 10 16.09 -6.94 15.52
N GLU A 11 15.10 -6.81 16.41
CA GLU A 11 14.02 -7.78 16.54
C GLU A 11 13.20 -7.90 15.24
N GLU A 12 12.85 -6.78 14.61
CA GLU A 12 12.11 -6.78 13.35
C GLU A 12 12.94 -7.31 12.16
N LEU A 13 14.23 -6.97 12.08
CA LEU A 13 15.12 -7.58 11.08
C LEU A 13 15.23 -9.10 11.31
N THR A 14 15.30 -9.55 12.56
CA THR A 14 15.34 -10.98 12.89
C THR A 14 14.03 -11.67 12.53
N ARG A 15 12.88 -11.00 12.70
CA ARG A 15 11.58 -11.51 12.26
C ARG A 15 11.54 -11.67 10.73
N LEU A 16 11.90 -10.64 9.99
CA LEU A 16 11.96 -10.69 8.52
C LEU A 16 12.90 -11.80 8.03
N TYR A 17 14.04 -12.01 8.69
CA TYR A 17 14.95 -13.11 8.36
C TYR A 17 14.26 -14.47 8.39
N ARG A 18 13.37 -14.70 9.35
CA ARG A 18 12.62 -15.95 9.49
C ARG A 18 11.53 -16.13 8.43
N GLU A 19 11.07 -15.03 7.81
CA GLU A 19 10.06 -15.04 6.74
C GLU A 19 10.68 -15.22 5.35
N LEU A 20 12.02 -15.15 5.22
CA LEU A 20 12.72 -15.33 3.94
C LEU A 20 12.70 -16.80 3.48
N PRO A 21 12.78 -17.06 2.16
CA PRO A 21 12.98 -18.41 1.61
C PRO A 21 14.22 -19.08 2.21
N ARG A 22 14.31 -20.41 2.12
CA ARG A 22 15.50 -21.14 2.59
C ARG A 22 16.77 -20.55 1.94
N ARG A 23 17.75 -20.21 2.79
CA ARG A 23 19.08 -19.83 2.33
C ARG A 23 19.75 -21.00 1.60
N PRO A 24 20.32 -20.77 0.40
CA PRO A 24 21.11 -21.78 -0.29
C PRO A 24 22.25 -22.31 0.58
N SER A 25 22.54 -23.61 0.50
CA SER A 25 23.70 -24.19 1.18
C SER A 25 25.01 -23.77 0.51
N ALA A 26 26.12 -23.85 1.23
CA ALA A 26 27.44 -23.57 0.65
C ALA A 26 27.72 -24.43 -0.60
N GLU A 27 27.31 -25.69 -0.57
CA GLU A 27 27.41 -26.63 -1.71
C GLU A 27 26.54 -26.19 -2.90
N GLU A 28 25.31 -25.71 -2.66
CA GLU A 28 24.41 -25.20 -3.71
C GLU A 28 24.99 -23.94 -4.37
N VAL A 29 25.61 -23.06 -3.59
CA VAL A 29 26.24 -21.82 -4.09
C VAL A 29 27.51 -22.14 -4.89
N GLU A 30 28.33 -23.07 -4.41
CA GLU A 30 29.53 -23.53 -5.11
C GLU A 30 29.17 -24.23 -6.43
N ALA A 31 28.15 -25.10 -6.40
CA ALA A 31 27.62 -25.74 -7.60
C ALA A 31 27.06 -24.73 -8.60
N ALA A 32 26.35 -23.70 -8.13
CA ALA A 32 25.84 -22.62 -8.98
C ALA A 32 26.99 -21.82 -9.62
N ALA A 33 28.01 -21.43 -8.85
CA ALA A 33 29.18 -20.73 -9.38
C ALA A 33 29.94 -21.57 -10.42
N ALA A 34 30.11 -22.86 -10.14
CA ALA A 34 30.70 -23.81 -11.09
C ALA A 34 29.84 -23.95 -12.36
N ALA A 35 28.52 -23.96 -12.24
CA ALA A 35 27.60 -24.05 -13.37
C ALA A 35 27.63 -22.80 -14.28
N VAL A 36 27.81 -21.60 -13.72
CA VAL A 36 28.00 -20.37 -14.51
C VAL A 36 29.30 -20.44 -15.30
N LEU A 37 30.42 -20.80 -14.65
CA LEU A 37 31.72 -20.93 -15.31
C LEU A 37 31.72 -22.05 -16.37
N ALA A 38 31.08 -23.18 -16.08
CA ALA A 38 30.94 -24.27 -17.05
C ALA A 38 30.09 -23.85 -18.24
N SER A 39 28.99 -23.10 -18.02
CA SER A 39 28.17 -22.58 -19.11
C SER A 39 28.91 -21.56 -19.97
N GLU A 40 29.79 -20.74 -19.39
CA GLU A 40 30.64 -19.79 -20.13
C GLU A 40 31.69 -20.52 -20.97
N ALA A 41 32.38 -21.50 -20.38
CA ALA A 41 33.35 -22.33 -21.09
C ALA A 41 32.70 -23.15 -22.23
N GLU A 42 31.49 -23.67 -22.02
CA GLU A 42 30.74 -24.39 -23.06
C GLU A 42 30.27 -23.47 -24.19
N ALA A 43 29.85 -22.23 -23.87
CA ALA A 43 29.47 -21.23 -24.86
C ALA A 43 30.68 -20.77 -25.70
N GLU A 44 31.83 -20.51 -25.06
CA GLU A 44 33.09 -20.20 -25.73
C GLU A 44 33.56 -21.36 -26.62
N GLY A 45 33.45 -22.60 -26.12
CA GLY A 45 33.76 -23.82 -26.87
C GLY A 45 32.87 -24.01 -28.10
N ALA A 46 31.57 -23.71 -28.00
CA ALA A 46 30.64 -23.76 -29.14
C ALA A 46 30.97 -22.68 -30.19
N ALA A 47 31.25 -21.44 -29.74
CA ALA A 47 31.69 -20.36 -30.63
C ALA A 47 32.99 -20.72 -31.38
N ALA A 48 33.95 -21.34 -30.69
CA ALA A 48 35.21 -21.78 -31.30
C ALA A 48 35.02 -22.91 -32.33
N ARG A 49 34.02 -23.79 -32.15
CA ARG A 49 33.68 -24.84 -33.15
C ARG A 49 33.04 -24.24 -34.40
N LEU A 50 32.12 -23.28 -34.23
CA LEU A 50 31.52 -22.54 -35.34
C LEU A 50 32.56 -21.76 -36.13
N ALA A 51 33.51 -21.12 -35.45
CA ALA A 51 34.63 -20.43 -36.11
C ALA A 51 35.52 -21.38 -36.95
N ARG A 52 35.79 -22.59 -36.45
CA ARG A 52 36.53 -23.61 -37.23
C ARG A 52 35.73 -24.16 -38.42
N ALA A 53 34.42 -24.37 -38.24
CA ALA A 53 33.54 -24.83 -39.31
C ALA A 53 33.41 -23.78 -40.42
N GLU A 54 33.33 -22.49 -40.06
CA GLU A 54 33.37 -21.38 -41.02
C GLU A 54 34.69 -21.36 -41.80
N ALA A 55 35.83 -21.46 -41.12
CA ALA A 55 37.15 -21.49 -41.78
C ALA A 55 37.30 -22.67 -42.75
N ALA A 56 36.88 -23.88 -42.34
CA ALA A 56 36.93 -25.07 -43.18
C ALA A 56 35.96 -24.98 -44.38
N ALA A 57 34.78 -24.39 -44.20
CA ALA A 57 33.82 -24.15 -45.29
C ALA A 57 34.34 -23.12 -46.31
N ALA A 58 35.10 -22.11 -45.85
CA ALA A 58 35.71 -21.11 -46.72
C ALA A 58 36.83 -21.69 -47.59
N GLU A 59 37.61 -22.65 -47.06
CA GLU A 59 38.67 -23.35 -47.81
C GLU A 59 38.12 -24.41 -48.79
N GLY A 60 36.98 -25.03 -48.47
CA GLY A 60 36.37 -26.12 -49.24
C GLY A 60 35.51 -25.70 -50.44
N GLY A 61 35.43 -24.40 -50.78
CA GLY A 61 34.65 -23.92 -51.93
C GLY A 61 33.12 -24.01 -51.76
N VAL A 62 32.63 -23.94 -50.51
CA VAL A 62 31.19 -24.03 -50.19
C VAL A 62 30.45 -22.74 -50.61
N SER A 63 29.14 -22.82 -50.86
CA SER A 63 28.34 -21.67 -51.34
C SER A 63 28.35 -20.50 -50.34
N GLY A 64 28.33 -19.27 -50.87
CA GLY A 64 28.35 -18.05 -50.06
C GLY A 64 27.22 -17.96 -49.04
N GLU A 65 26.03 -18.49 -49.38
CA GLU A 65 24.88 -18.54 -48.47
C GLU A 65 25.14 -19.36 -47.21
N LEU A 66 25.89 -20.47 -47.29
CA LEU A 66 26.20 -21.28 -46.11
C LEU A 66 27.21 -20.59 -45.19
N LEU A 67 28.17 -19.87 -45.77
CA LEU A 67 29.13 -19.07 -45.02
C LEU A 67 28.44 -17.91 -44.28
N ASP A 68 27.47 -17.27 -44.92
CA ASP A 68 26.70 -16.19 -44.31
C ASP A 68 25.80 -16.71 -43.17
N LEU A 69 25.18 -17.89 -43.33
CA LEU A 69 24.44 -18.56 -42.25
C LEU A 69 25.33 -18.95 -41.06
N LEU A 70 26.56 -19.41 -41.30
CA LEU A 70 27.51 -19.74 -40.22
C LEU A 70 27.98 -18.48 -39.47
N ARG A 71 28.19 -17.37 -40.19
CA ARG A 71 28.49 -16.06 -39.59
C ARG A 71 27.33 -15.54 -38.77
N GLU A 72 26.11 -15.68 -39.25
CA GLU A 72 24.89 -15.31 -38.54
C GLU A 72 24.70 -16.17 -37.28
N ALA A 73 24.90 -17.49 -37.37
CA ALA A 73 24.84 -18.39 -36.23
C ALA A 73 25.91 -18.08 -35.17
N ARG A 74 27.11 -17.65 -35.57
CA ARG A 74 28.17 -17.18 -34.67
C ARG A 74 27.85 -15.82 -34.03
N ALA A 75 27.20 -14.94 -34.76
CA ALA A 75 26.80 -13.61 -34.29
C ALA A 75 25.55 -13.65 -33.38
N ASN A 76 24.80 -14.75 -33.39
CA ASN A 76 23.57 -14.87 -32.63
C ASN A 76 23.79 -15.57 -31.27
N PRO A 77 23.64 -14.85 -30.14
CA PRO A 77 23.80 -15.41 -28.80
C PRO A 77 22.71 -16.41 -28.39
N PHE A 78 21.71 -16.71 -29.24
CA PHE A 78 20.68 -17.72 -28.98
C PHE A 78 21.10 -19.17 -29.29
N PHE A 79 22.17 -19.39 -30.06
CA PHE A 79 22.58 -20.75 -30.45
C PHE A 79 23.26 -21.60 -29.35
N PRO A 80 23.86 -21.07 -28.26
CA PRO A 80 24.15 -21.87 -27.08
C PRO A 80 22.81 -22.33 -26.48
N ALA A 81 22.56 -23.65 -26.52
CA ALA A 81 21.28 -24.30 -26.26
C ALA A 81 20.49 -23.67 -25.10
N ILE A 82 19.18 -23.52 -25.27
CA ILE A 82 18.21 -23.01 -24.28
C ILE A 82 18.41 -23.59 -22.87
N GLY A 83 18.88 -24.85 -22.77
CA GLY A 83 19.23 -25.50 -21.51
C GLY A 83 20.41 -24.85 -20.75
N LEU A 84 21.43 -24.35 -21.45
CA LEU A 84 22.56 -23.63 -20.86
C LEU A 84 22.13 -22.26 -20.32
N LEU A 85 21.35 -21.52 -21.11
CA LEU A 85 20.77 -20.24 -20.66
C LEU A 85 19.87 -20.42 -19.45
N ARG A 86 19.07 -21.51 -19.42
CA ARG A 86 18.23 -21.84 -18.27
C ARG A 86 19.06 -22.17 -17.03
N ARG A 87 20.05 -23.07 -17.15
CA ARG A 87 20.93 -23.45 -16.04
C ARG A 87 21.73 -22.26 -15.50
N ARG A 88 22.23 -21.41 -16.40
CA ARG A 88 22.91 -20.16 -16.05
C ARG A 88 21.98 -19.24 -15.25
N LYS A 89 20.76 -18.99 -15.74
CA LYS A 89 19.78 -18.18 -15.00
C LYS A 89 19.41 -18.78 -13.64
N GLU A 90 19.22 -20.09 -13.57
CA GLU A 90 18.94 -20.78 -12.30
C GLU A 90 20.11 -20.64 -11.32
N ALA A 91 21.35 -20.77 -11.79
CA ALA A 91 22.56 -20.57 -10.98
C ALA A 91 22.76 -19.11 -10.56
N GLU A 92 22.53 -18.14 -11.45
CA GLU A 92 22.58 -16.70 -11.16
C GLU A 92 21.54 -16.32 -10.09
N ILE A 93 20.34 -16.91 -10.13
CA ILE A 93 19.31 -16.71 -9.10
C ILE A 93 19.81 -17.23 -7.74
N VAL A 94 20.38 -18.45 -7.69
CA VAL A 94 20.92 -19.02 -6.44
C VAL A 94 22.02 -18.14 -5.85
N MET A 95 22.94 -17.67 -6.69
CA MET A 95 24.03 -16.78 -6.29
C MET A 95 23.51 -15.42 -5.79
N GLU A 96 22.52 -14.84 -6.47
CA GLU A 96 21.90 -13.57 -6.07
C GLU A 96 21.12 -13.71 -4.75
N VAL A 97 20.44 -14.84 -4.52
CA VAL A 97 19.79 -15.14 -3.23
C VAL A 97 20.83 -15.20 -2.11
N GLU A 98 21.94 -15.92 -2.27
CA GLU A 98 23.01 -15.97 -1.25
C GLU A 98 23.65 -14.59 -1.03
N ARG A 99 23.87 -13.82 -2.09
CA ARG A 99 24.37 -12.44 -1.99
C ARG A 99 23.46 -11.59 -1.10
N ARG A 100 22.14 -11.70 -1.29
CA ARG A 100 21.15 -11.00 -0.45
C ARG A 100 21.19 -11.45 1.01
N PHE A 101 21.38 -12.75 1.27
CA PHE A 101 21.56 -13.25 2.64
C PHE A 101 22.81 -12.70 3.32
N LYS A 102 23.95 -12.63 2.62
CA LYS A 102 25.18 -12.02 3.16
C LYS A 102 25.01 -10.54 3.51
N VAL A 103 24.29 -9.78 2.66
CA VAL A 103 23.93 -8.39 2.99
C VAL A 103 23.10 -8.36 4.26
N PHE A 104 22.06 -9.20 4.36
CA PHE A 104 21.19 -9.30 5.53
C PHE A 104 21.96 -9.63 6.82
N ASP A 105 22.89 -10.60 6.79
CA ASP A 105 23.77 -10.95 7.91
C ASP A 105 24.58 -9.74 8.38
N GLY A 106 25.13 -8.98 7.42
CA GLY A 106 25.83 -7.73 7.70
C GLY A 106 24.94 -6.67 8.35
N LEU A 107 23.66 -6.58 7.94
CA LEU A 107 22.69 -5.67 8.57
C LEU A 107 22.42 -6.09 10.02
N LEU A 108 22.17 -7.37 10.25
CA LEU A 108 21.86 -7.93 11.57
C LEU A 108 23.03 -7.70 12.52
N ALA A 109 24.25 -8.03 12.11
CA ALA A 109 25.46 -7.83 12.91
C ALA A 109 25.71 -6.36 13.26
N ARG A 110 25.44 -5.42 12.33
CA ARG A 110 25.54 -3.98 12.62
C ARG A 110 24.47 -3.52 13.59
N ALA A 111 23.22 -3.94 13.38
CA ALA A 111 22.10 -3.55 14.22
C ALA A 111 22.33 -4.05 15.66
N SER A 112 22.82 -5.29 15.84
CA SER A 112 23.20 -5.84 17.14
C SER A 112 24.30 -5.02 17.82
N ARG A 113 25.40 -4.69 17.12
CA ARG A 113 26.47 -3.84 17.68
C ARG A 113 25.99 -2.46 18.13
N VAL A 114 25.06 -1.85 17.38
CA VAL A 114 24.49 -0.55 17.74
C VAL A 114 23.55 -0.66 18.94
N ALA A 115 22.81 -1.76 19.06
CA ALA A 115 21.99 -2.02 20.24
C ALA A 115 22.85 -2.18 21.51
N GLU A 116 23.94 -2.95 21.42
CA GLU A 116 24.90 -3.16 22.52
C GLU A 116 25.61 -1.86 22.93
N ALA A 117 26.08 -1.06 21.96
CA ALA A 117 26.73 0.23 22.24
C ALA A 117 25.79 1.30 22.82
N GLY A 118 24.47 1.14 22.64
CA GLY A 118 23.46 2.02 23.21
C GLY A 118 23.13 1.72 24.68
N GLU A 119 23.44 0.51 25.18
CA GLU A 119 23.22 0.11 26.57
C GLU A 119 24.34 0.56 27.51
N GLU A 120 25.56 0.77 27.01
CA GLU A 120 26.73 1.19 27.82
C GLU A 120 26.70 2.66 28.28
N ARG A 121 25.71 3.47 27.88
CA ARG A 121 25.65 4.92 28.22
C ARG A 121 24.74 5.28 29.41
N VAL A 122 24.33 4.31 30.21
CA VAL A 122 23.61 4.57 31.47
C VAL A 122 24.46 4.13 32.65
N ASP A 123 25.44 4.95 33.03
CA ASP A 123 25.69 5.29 34.45
C ASP A 123 26.72 6.43 34.63
N SER A 124 26.29 7.44 35.41
CA SER A 124 27.04 8.46 36.19
C SER A 124 28.09 9.41 35.56
N ALA A 125 27.63 10.66 35.26
CA ALA A 125 28.14 12.02 35.60
C ALA A 125 29.63 12.46 35.39
N PRO A 126 29.98 13.78 35.43
CA PRO A 126 29.27 15.02 35.07
C PRO A 126 30.04 15.87 34.00
N ALA A 127 29.52 17.07 33.71
CA ALA A 127 29.96 18.00 32.68
C ALA A 127 31.41 18.52 32.85
N GLU A 128 32.17 18.55 31.74
CA GLU A 128 33.17 19.57 31.44
C GLU A 128 33.51 19.62 29.94
N SER A 129 33.84 20.82 29.48
CA SER A 129 34.14 21.23 28.11
C SER A 129 35.58 20.91 27.67
N VAL A 130 35.79 20.87 26.35
CA VAL A 130 36.95 21.35 25.57
C VAL A 130 37.28 20.41 24.39
N GLU A 131 37.68 21.06 23.31
CA GLU A 131 38.02 20.63 21.96
C GLU A 131 39.06 19.50 21.84
N GLU A 132 39.11 18.99 20.61
CA GLU A 132 40.13 18.12 20.00
C GLU A 132 40.25 16.68 20.51
N ASP A 133 39.72 15.73 19.72
CA ASP A 133 40.62 14.68 19.24
C ASP A 133 40.28 14.20 17.83
N VAL A 134 41.36 14.09 17.07
CA VAL A 134 41.48 13.88 15.64
C VAL A 134 41.61 12.37 15.38
N ARG A 135 41.01 11.91 14.27
CA ARG A 135 41.23 10.57 13.65
C ARG A 135 40.80 9.35 14.47
N ARG A 136 39.53 8.99 14.33
CA ARG A 136 39.15 7.58 14.08
C ARG A 136 38.27 7.51 12.84
N THR A 137 38.91 7.31 11.70
CA THR A 137 38.25 6.83 10.49
C THR A 137 37.61 5.46 10.79
N PRO A 138 36.29 5.27 10.59
CA PRO A 138 35.76 3.93 10.49
C PRO A 138 36.32 3.34 9.20
N ARG A 139 37.05 2.24 9.33
CA ARG A 139 37.53 1.43 8.21
C ARG A 139 36.39 1.16 7.22
N GLY A 140 36.59 1.64 5.99
CA GLY A 140 36.13 1.04 4.74
C GLY A 140 34.65 0.72 4.63
N PHE A 141 33.86 1.70 4.17
CA PHE A 141 32.69 1.39 3.35
C PHE A 141 33.21 0.99 1.97
N THR A 142 33.43 -0.29 1.72
CA THR A 142 33.48 -0.82 0.34
C THR A 142 32.06 -1.19 -0.07
N GLY A 143 31.12 -0.23 0.03
CA GLY A 143 29.75 -0.45 -0.41
C GLY A 143 29.67 -0.18 -1.90
N GLY A 144 29.54 -1.25 -2.69
CA GLY A 144 29.11 -1.13 -4.09
C GLY A 144 27.66 -0.65 -4.15
N LEU A 145 27.26 -0.07 -5.29
CA LEU A 145 25.87 0.29 -5.59
C LEU A 145 24.88 -0.87 -5.35
N ASP A 146 25.37 -2.11 -5.47
CA ASP A 146 24.59 -3.33 -5.30
C ASP A 146 24.19 -3.64 -3.84
N ASP A 147 24.86 -3.07 -2.84
CA ASP A 147 24.54 -3.28 -1.41
C ASP A 147 23.47 -2.30 -0.93
N GLU A 148 23.50 -1.04 -1.40
CA GLU A 148 22.45 -0.06 -1.11
C GLU A 148 21.13 -0.43 -1.78
N MET A 149 21.18 -1.00 -2.99
CA MET A 149 20.00 -1.50 -3.70
C MET A 149 19.32 -2.66 -2.96
N VAL A 150 20.09 -3.63 -2.45
CA VAL A 150 19.52 -4.75 -1.66
C VAL A 150 18.98 -4.24 -0.33
N LEU A 151 19.68 -3.32 0.32
CA LEU A 151 19.23 -2.68 1.55
C LEU A 151 17.88 -1.98 1.34
N CYS A 152 17.72 -1.23 0.23
CA CYS A 152 16.44 -0.65 -0.16
C CYS A 152 15.34 -1.70 -0.22
N GLU A 153 15.55 -2.80 -0.96
CA GLU A 153 14.56 -3.86 -1.16
C GLU A 153 14.08 -4.53 0.14
N ILE A 154 14.93 -4.56 1.18
CA ILE A 154 14.57 -5.04 2.51
C ILE A 154 13.80 -3.96 3.27
N LEU A 155 14.37 -2.76 3.38
CA LEU A 155 13.83 -1.70 4.24
C LEU A 155 12.48 -1.16 3.74
N VAL A 156 12.24 -1.12 2.44
CA VAL A 156 10.93 -0.73 1.85
C VAL A 156 9.77 -1.65 2.25
N ARG A 157 10.04 -2.88 2.71
CA ARG A 157 9.01 -3.85 3.14
C ARG A 157 8.75 -3.80 4.64
N LEU A 158 9.60 -3.10 5.40
CA LEU A 158 9.42 -2.94 6.84
C LEU A 158 8.24 -2.00 7.13
N PRO A 159 7.52 -2.21 8.25
CA PRO A 159 6.56 -1.23 8.76
C PRO A 159 7.21 0.14 8.98
N ALA A 160 6.43 1.20 8.83
CA ALA A 160 6.90 2.58 8.92
C ALA A 160 7.67 2.86 10.23
N ARG A 161 7.17 2.38 11.37
CA ARG A 161 7.84 2.53 12.67
C ARG A 161 9.24 1.91 12.69
N SER A 162 9.43 0.76 12.03
CA SER A 162 10.73 0.08 11.96
C SER A 162 11.70 0.85 11.06
N VAL A 163 11.22 1.40 9.94
CA VAL A 163 12.01 2.27 9.07
C VAL A 163 12.47 3.54 9.80
N LEU A 164 11.58 4.16 10.59
CA LEU A 164 11.95 5.32 11.41
C LEU A 164 13.03 4.97 12.45
N ARG A 165 12.97 3.79 13.07
CA ARG A 165 14.03 3.29 13.97
C ARG A 165 15.34 3.01 13.23
N CYS A 166 15.28 2.53 11.98
CA CYS A 166 16.45 2.29 11.13
C CYS A 166 17.29 3.57 10.90
N ARG A 167 16.69 4.77 10.95
CA ARG A 167 17.40 6.06 10.86
C ARG A 167 18.38 6.32 12.03
N ALA A 168 18.24 5.61 13.13
CA ALA A 168 19.13 5.71 14.29
C ALA A 168 20.36 4.77 14.19
N VAL A 169 20.34 3.78 13.28
CA VAL A 169 21.39 2.77 13.17
C VAL A 169 22.70 3.35 12.62
N CYS A 170 22.65 4.06 11.49
CA CYS A 170 23.80 4.78 10.92
C CYS A 170 23.38 5.90 9.95
N THR A 171 24.32 6.75 9.56
CA THR A 171 24.08 7.87 8.64
C THR A 171 23.68 7.41 7.23
N ALA A 172 24.22 6.30 6.73
CA ALA A 172 23.86 5.74 5.44
C ALA A 172 22.39 5.29 5.41
N TRP A 173 21.93 4.58 6.44
CA TRP A 173 20.53 4.16 6.56
C TRP A 173 19.59 5.35 6.71
N ARG A 174 20.01 6.36 7.47
CA ARG A 174 19.26 7.61 7.60
C ARG A 174 19.09 8.30 6.26
N ARG A 175 20.17 8.45 5.47
CA ARG A 175 20.12 9.03 4.13
C ARG A 175 19.19 8.24 3.22
N LEU A 176 19.37 6.92 3.16
CA LEU A 176 18.56 6.03 2.32
C LEU A 176 17.06 6.11 2.65
N THR A 177 16.72 5.99 3.93
CA THR A 177 15.32 6.00 4.40
C THR A 177 14.70 7.40 4.46
N SER A 178 15.45 8.44 4.10
CA SER A 178 14.95 9.80 3.95
C SER A 178 14.89 10.22 2.47
N ASP A 179 15.39 9.39 1.55
CA ASP A 179 15.34 9.65 0.13
C ASP A 179 13.88 9.61 -0.40
N PRO A 180 13.43 10.61 -1.18
CA PRO A 180 12.06 10.66 -1.68
C PRO A 180 11.66 9.44 -2.54
N ALA A 181 12.57 8.85 -3.30
CA ALA A 181 12.28 7.66 -4.09
C ALA A 181 12.10 6.44 -3.19
N PHE A 182 12.92 6.30 -2.14
CA PHE A 182 12.72 5.27 -1.11
C PHE A 182 11.34 5.41 -0.44
N LEU A 183 10.95 6.63 -0.04
CA LEU A 183 9.68 6.86 0.67
C LEU A 183 8.46 6.50 -0.19
N ARG A 184 8.48 6.86 -1.49
CA ARG A 184 7.43 6.46 -2.44
C ARG A 184 7.40 4.94 -2.65
N ALA A 185 8.57 4.32 -2.83
CA ALA A 185 8.68 2.87 -3.01
C ALA A 185 8.23 2.10 -1.76
N HIS A 186 8.55 2.61 -0.57
CA HIS A 186 8.07 2.10 0.71
C HIS A 186 6.56 2.15 0.77
N HIS A 187 5.95 3.32 0.54
CA HIS A 187 4.49 3.51 0.55
C HIS A 187 3.78 2.55 -0.40
N HIS A 188 4.25 2.40 -1.65
CA HIS A 188 3.65 1.49 -2.63
C HIS A 188 3.66 0.03 -2.19
N ARG A 189 4.66 -0.38 -1.40
CA ARG A 189 4.83 -1.74 -0.88
C ARG A 189 4.16 -1.97 0.47
N GLN A 190 3.63 -0.91 1.11
CA GLN A 190 2.88 -1.08 2.35
C GLN A 190 1.54 -1.76 2.09
N ARG A 191 1.04 -2.42 3.13
CA ARG A 191 -0.25 -3.10 3.09
C ARG A 191 -1.37 -2.12 3.35
N ASP A 192 -2.52 -2.38 2.71
CA ASP A 192 -3.75 -1.64 2.94
C ASP A 192 -4.53 -2.23 4.12
N LEU A 193 -4.44 -1.58 5.27
CA LEU A 193 -5.02 -2.07 6.53
C LEU A 193 -6.46 -1.54 6.69
N PRO A 194 -7.49 -2.40 6.82
CA PRO A 194 -8.85 -1.94 7.12
C PRO A 194 -8.90 -1.25 8.49
N LEU A 195 -9.58 -0.10 8.52
CA LEU A 195 -9.80 0.63 9.76
C LEU A 195 -11.06 0.13 10.47
N ILE A 196 -11.07 0.27 11.79
CA ILE A 196 -12.23 0.01 12.64
C ILE A 196 -12.34 1.10 13.71
N TYR A 197 -13.56 1.39 14.12
CA TYR A 197 -13.84 2.18 15.30
C TYR A 197 -14.08 1.27 16.49
N PHE A 198 -13.61 1.68 17.66
CA PHE A 198 -13.93 1.02 18.92
C PHE A 198 -13.78 2.01 20.06
N ARG A 199 -14.45 1.75 21.18
CA ARG A 199 -14.31 2.60 22.36
C ARG A 199 -13.21 2.06 23.27
N ARG A 200 -12.39 2.95 23.84
CA ARG A 200 -11.41 2.61 24.88
C ARG A 200 -11.35 3.72 25.92
N GLY A 201 -11.53 3.37 27.19
CA GLY A 201 -11.50 4.34 28.30
C GLY A 201 -12.55 5.46 28.17
N GLY A 202 -13.73 5.15 27.64
CA GLY A 202 -14.81 6.13 27.45
C GLY A 202 -14.70 7.03 26.20
N SER A 203 -13.65 6.87 25.39
CA SER A 203 -13.43 7.64 24.15
C SER A 203 -13.47 6.75 22.91
N ASP A 204 -14.03 7.25 21.81
CA ASP A 204 -14.02 6.56 20.52
C ASP A 204 -12.62 6.65 19.90
N ARG A 205 -12.13 5.53 19.36
CA ARG A 205 -10.78 5.33 18.84
C ARG A 205 -10.83 4.63 17.49
N VAL A 206 -9.76 4.82 16.72
CA VAL A 206 -9.56 4.15 15.44
C VAL A 206 -8.37 3.20 15.54
N GLY A 207 -8.58 1.97 15.07
CA GLY A 207 -7.55 0.95 14.93
C GLY A 207 -7.46 0.43 13.51
N ALA A 208 -6.29 -0.06 13.13
CA ALA A 208 -6.04 -0.74 11.87
C ALA A 208 -5.83 -2.23 12.14
N ILE A 209 -6.52 -3.09 11.40
CA ILE A 209 -6.34 -4.54 11.52
C ILE A 209 -5.31 -5.00 10.50
N ASP A 210 -4.21 -5.58 10.97
CA ASP A 210 -3.32 -6.39 10.13
C ASP A 210 -3.87 -7.81 10.05
N LEU A 211 -4.52 -8.11 8.92
CA LEU A 211 -5.15 -9.40 8.65
C LEU A 211 -4.14 -10.55 8.63
N HIS A 212 -2.88 -10.28 8.24
CA HIS A 212 -1.85 -11.31 8.15
C HIS A 212 -1.20 -11.58 9.50
N ALA A 213 -0.94 -10.52 10.28
CA ALA A 213 -0.39 -10.65 11.63
C ALA A 213 -1.47 -10.97 12.68
N ALA A 214 -2.74 -11.03 12.29
CA ALA A 214 -3.90 -11.15 13.17
C ALA A 214 -3.84 -10.16 14.34
N GLN A 215 -3.48 -8.91 14.06
CA GLN A 215 -3.19 -7.90 15.08
C GLN A 215 -3.99 -6.62 14.87
N LEU A 216 -4.56 -6.10 15.96
CA LEU A 216 -5.12 -4.74 16.00
C LEU A 216 -4.03 -3.74 16.38
N ARG A 217 -3.82 -2.72 15.55
CA ARG A 217 -2.84 -1.64 15.77
C ARG A 217 -3.57 -0.32 16.03
N PRO A 218 -3.18 0.46 17.05
CA PRO A 218 -3.69 1.82 17.20
C PRO A 218 -3.18 2.69 16.06
N VAL A 219 -4.06 3.50 15.46
CA VAL A 219 -3.72 4.38 14.34
C VAL A 219 -3.17 5.71 14.85
N VAL A 220 -3.89 6.37 15.74
CA VAL A 220 -3.48 7.65 16.34
C VAL A 220 -3.15 7.41 17.82
N ASP A 221 -1.97 7.85 18.25
CA ASP A 221 -1.54 7.75 19.66
C ASP A 221 -2.25 8.81 20.52
N HIS A 222 -2.20 8.63 21.84
CA HIS A 222 -3.03 9.29 22.86
C HIS A 222 -2.94 10.83 22.96
N THR A 223 -2.16 11.50 22.12
CA THR A 223 -1.85 12.93 22.22
C THR A 223 -2.82 13.86 21.48
N TRP A 224 -3.75 13.36 20.67
CA TRP A 224 -4.72 14.21 19.97
C TRP A 224 -5.89 13.43 19.33
N PRO A 225 -7.12 13.97 19.24
CA PRO A 225 -7.74 15.00 20.09
C PRO A 225 -8.38 14.37 21.36
N PRO A 226 -8.57 15.16 22.44
CA PRO A 226 -9.21 14.71 23.69
C PRO A 226 -10.71 14.41 23.56
N LEU A 227 -11.35 14.89 22.49
CA LEU A 227 -12.75 14.64 22.14
C LEU A 227 -12.78 13.70 20.92
N GLY A 228 -13.71 12.74 20.91
CA GLY A 228 -13.79 11.72 19.86
C GLY A 228 -13.79 12.30 18.44
N TYR A 229 -13.31 11.51 17.48
CA TYR A 229 -13.20 11.90 16.07
C TYR A 229 -13.71 10.80 15.14
N THR A 230 -14.10 11.19 13.93
CA THR A 230 -14.45 10.29 12.83
C THR A 230 -13.46 10.46 11.67
N VAL A 231 -13.15 9.37 10.98
CA VAL A 231 -12.43 9.36 9.70
C VAL A 231 -13.45 9.59 8.59
N ILE A 232 -13.25 10.64 7.80
CA ILE A 232 -14.11 11.02 6.67
C ILE A 232 -13.50 10.59 5.34
N ALA A 233 -12.17 10.60 5.23
CA ALA A 233 -11.47 10.18 4.03
C ALA A 233 -10.11 9.58 4.35
N SER A 234 -9.61 8.78 3.42
CA SER A 234 -8.24 8.26 3.44
C SER A 234 -7.66 8.35 2.03
N CYS A 235 -6.43 8.83 1.93
CA CYS A 235 -5.75 9.07 0.66
C CYS A 235 -4.23 8.97 0.87
N ASP A 236 -3.54 8.09 0.16
CA ASP A 236 -2.09 7.88 0.25
C ASP A 236 -1.54 7.79 1.69
N GLY A 237 -2.28 7.13 2.60
CA GLY A 237 -1.88 7.03 4.01
C GLY A 237 -2.17 8.25 4.87
N LEU A 238 -2.68 9.33 4.30
CA LEU A 238 -3.26 10.46 5.00
C LEU A 238 -4.71 10.14 5.37
N LEU A 239 -5.11 10.57 6.56
CA LEU A 239 -6.49 10.48 7.05
C LEU A 239 -7.06 11.88 7.25
N LEU A 240 -8.25 12.11 6.70
CA LEU A 240 -9.05 13.28 7.03
C LEU A 240 -9.98 12.94 8.18
N LEU A 241 -9.83 13.66 9.29
CA LEU A 241 -10.55 13.46 10.54
C LEU A 241 -11.52 14.61 10.78
N SER A 242 -12.64 14.32 11.45
CA SER A 242 -13.58 15.32 11.95
C SER A 242 -13.88 15.17 13.43
N SER A 243 -13.83 16.29 14.13
CA SER A 243 -14.27 16.42 15.53
C SER A 243 -15.05 17.73 15.73
N GLY A 244 -15.88 18.08 14.74
CA GLY A 244 -16.51 19.40 14.57
C GLY A 244 -15.68 20.34 13.69
N ARG A 245 -14.35 20.17 13.68
CA ARG A 245 -13.41 20.74 12.71
C ARG A 245 -12.76 19.65 11.88
N PHE A 246 -12.17 20.01 10.74
CA PHE A 246 -11.44 19.06 9.90
C PHE A 246 -9.94 19.11 10.13
N TYR A 247 -9.33 17.94 10.25
CA TYR A 247 -7.90 17.76 10.47
C TYR A 247 -7.35 16.74 9.48
N ILE A 248 -6.27 17.09 8.78
CA ILE A 248 -5.50 16.13 8.01
C ILE A 248 -4.42 15.54 8.91
N CYS A 249 -4.22 14.23 8.86
CA CYS A 249 -3.24 13.53 9.70
C CYS A 249 -2.48 12.49 8.87
N ASN A 250 -1.17 12.38 9.12
CA ASN A 250 -0.38 11.22 8.72
C ASN A 250 -0.05 10.39 9.98
N PRO A 251 -0.76 9.27 10.22
CA PRO A 251 -0.54 8.45 11.42
C PRO A 251 0.85 7.83 11.50
N ALA A 252 1.50 7.56 10.36
CA ALA A 252 2.82 6.93 10.33
C ALA A 252 3.95 7.89 10.74
N THR A 253 3.78 9.19 10.52
CA THR A 253 4.75 10.23 10.90
C THR A 253 4.33 11.06 12.10
N ASN A 254 3.10 10.88 12.59
CA ASN A 254 2.47 11.62 13.68
C ASN A 254 2.36 13.14 13.44
N HIS A 255 2.36 13.56 12.18
CA HIS A 255 2.04 14.94 11.80
C HIS A 255 0.55 15.10 11.56
N TRP A 256 0.02 16.26 11.93
CA TRP A 256 -1.35 16.65 11.67
C TRP A 256 -1.44 18.17 11.50
N ALA A 257 -2.48 18.63 10.80
CA ALA A 257 -2.79 20.04 10.64
C ALA A 257 -4.31 20.22 10.60
N GLU A 258 -4.81 21.34 11.10
CA GLU A 258 -6.19 21.78 10.87
C GLU A 258 -6.32 22.26 9.43
N ILE A 259 -7.41 21.90 8.75
CA ILE A 259 -7.67 22.40 7.40
C ILE A 259 -8.79 23.45 7.46
N PRO A 260 -8.72 24.50 6.63
CA PRO A 260 -9.81 25.46 6.51
C PRO A 260 -11.13 24.76 6.19
N GLN A 261 -12.16 25.08 6.97
CA GLN A 261 -13.52 24.63 6.70
C GLN A 261 -14.27 25.69 5.90
N LEU A 262 -14.90 25.27 4.81
CA LEU A 262 -15.90 26.09 4.16
C LEU A 262 -17.22 25.96 4.93
N VAL A 263 -17.73 27.10 5.40
CA VAL A 263 -19.04 27.17 6.06
C VAL A 263 -20.12 26.80 5.04
N ASP A 264 -21.11 26.03 5.46
CA ASP A 264 -22.24 25.56 4.64
C ASP A 264 -21.91 24.69 3.41
N ALA A 265 -20.64 24.27 3.25
CA ALA A 265 -20.23 23.36 2.20
C ALA A 265 -20.07 21.91 2.71
N ASP A 266 -20.56 20.96 1.92
CA ASP A 266 -20.43 19.53 2.17
C ASP A 266 -19.12 19.00 1.57
N PHE A 267 -18.41 18.18 2.34
CA PHE A 267 -17.23 17.46 1.86
C PHE A 267 -17.62 16.39 0.84
N LEU A 268 -16.92 16.34 -0.30
CA LEU A 268 -17.16 15.34 -1.35
C LEU A 268 -15.99 14.37 -1.53
N GLY A 269 -14.74 14.82 -1.40
CA GLY A 269 -13.60 13.92 -1.51
C GLY A 269 -12.23 14.57 -1.29
N LEU A 270 -11.25 13.72 -0.92
CA LEU A 270 -9.84 14.06 -0.78
C LEU A 270 -9.05 13.30 -1.85
N TYR A 271 -8.18 13.97 -2.58
CA TYR A 271 -7.43 13.35 -3.67
C TYR A 271 -6.04 14.00 -3.90
N PRO A 272 -5.08 13.26 -4.44
CA PRO A 272 -3.83 13.83 -4.95
C PRO A 272 -4.05 14.32 -6.38
N HIS A 273 -3.63 15.54 -6.67
CA HIS A 273 -3.63 16.10 -8.02
C HIS A 273 -2.31 15.76 -8.69
N ASN A 274 -2.28 14.64 -9.42
CA ASN A 274 -1.06 14.08 -10.02
C ASN A 274 -0.21 15.09 -10.81
N PRO A 275 -0.77 16.00 -11.64
CA PRO A 275 0.05 16.96 -12.40
C PRO A 275 0.83 17.95 -11.52
N SER A 276 0.29 18.36 -10.37
CA SER A 276 0.97 19.32 -9.47
C SER A 276 1.64 18.66 -8.26
N GLY A 277 1.26 17.43 -7.92
CA GLY A 277 1.69 16.75 -6.70
C GLY A 277 1.04 17.29 -5.41
N GLU A 278 0.06 18.18 -5.53
CA GLU A 278 -0.67 18.76 -4.40
C GLU A 278 -1.81 17.84 -3.95
N TYR A 279 -2.19 17.95 -2.69
CA TYR A 279 -3.39 17.30 -2.17
C TYR A 279 -4.53 18.32 -2.14
N ARG A 280 -5.70 17.90 -2.62
CA ARG A 280 -6.86 18.78 -2.77
C ARG A 280 -8.10 18.14 -2.17
N VAL A 281 -9.01 19.00 -1.70
CA VAL A 281 -10.31 18.63 -1.18
C VAL A 281 -11.39 19.23 -2.06
N LEU A 282 -12.33 18.40 -2.51
CA LEU A 282 -13.52 18.80 -3.24
C LEU A 282 -14.68 19.00 -2.25
N TYR A 283 -15.34 20.14 -2.36
CA TYR A 283 -16.54 20.51 -1.62
C TYR A 283 -17.68 20.85 -2.57
N GLY A 284 -18.92 20.73 -2.10
CA GLY A 284 -20.10 21.24 -2.78
C GLY A 284 -21.00 22.03 -1.82
N GLU A 285 -21.53 23.14 -2.30
CA GLU A 285 -22.35 24.07 -1.52
C GLU A 285 -23.67 24.31 -2.25
N PHE A 286 -24.77 24.43 -1.49
CA PHE A 286 -26.07 24.82 -2.05
C PHE A 286 -26.26 26.34 -1.90
N HIS A 287 -26.50 27.02 -3.02
CA HIS A 287 -26.82 28.45 -3.04
C HIS A 287 -28.33 28.61 -3.26
N GLY A 288 -29.06 28.78 -2.16
CA GLY A 288 -30.52 28.81 -2.17
C GLY A 288 -31.15 27.47 -2.59
N GLU A 289 -32.30 27.54 -3.26
CA GLU A 289 -33.03 26.34 -3.69
C GLU A 289 -32.60 25.80 -5.06
N GLU A 290 -31.99 26.63 -5.91
CA GLU A 290 -31.82 26.33 -7.33
C GLU A 290 -30.37 26.11 -7.78
N GLU A 291 -29.38 26.68 -7.08
CA GLU A 291 -27.99 26.64 -7.52
C GLU A 291 -27.11 25.79 -6.61
N CYS A 292 -26.10 25.16 -7.20
CA CYS A 292 -25.01 24.54 -6.47
C CYS A 292 -23.65 24.99 -7.02
N VAL A 293 -22.69 25.11 -6.11
CA VAL A 293 -21.34 25.59 -6.39
C VAL A 293 -20.36 24.56 -5.84
N TYR A 294 -19.28 24.30 -6.57
CA TYR A 294 -18.26 23.34 -6.17
C TYR A 294 -16.96 24.09 -5.89
N HIS A 295 -16.25 23.66 -4.85
CA HIS A 295 -15.01 24.30 -4.42
C HIS A 295 -13.88 23.29 -4.34
N ILE A 296 -12.70 23.73 -4.73
CA ILE A 296 -11.46 22.98 -4.54
C ILE A 296 -10.57 23.76 -3.59
N LEU A 297 -10.20 23.13 -2.49
CA LEU A 297 -9.23 23.62 -1.52
C LEU A 297 -7.95 22.82 -1.66
N THR A 298 -6.84 23.48 -1.97
CA THR A 298 -5.50 22.87 -1.90
C THR A 298 -5.03 22.84 -0.45
N LEU A 299 -4.55 21.70 0.03
CA LEU A 299 -4.04 21.58 1.40
C LEU A 299 -2.79 22.45 1.59
N GLY A 300 -2.80 23.28 2.63
CA GLY A 300 -1.78 24.32 2.89
C GLY A 300 -2.11 25.70 2.27
N SER A 301 -3.27 25.83 1.63
CA SER A 301 -3.82 27.13 1.20
C SER A 301 -5.07 27.46 2.01
N ASP A 302 -5.32 28.76 2.22
CA ASP A 302 -6.53 29.27 2.87
C ASP A 302 -7.61 29.72 1.87
N GLU A 303 -7.30 29.70 0.56
CA GLU A 303 -8.17 30.24 -0.48
C GLU A 303 -8.76 29.12 -1.35
N PRO A 304 -10.00 28.67 -1.06
CA PRO A 304 -10.69 27.73 -1.92
C PRO A 304 -11.07 28.41 -3.24
N ARG A 305 -10.88 27.72 -4.36
CA ARG A 305 -11.35 28.20 -5.67
C ARG A 305 -12.67 27.54 -6.06
N CYS A 306 -13.52 28.30 -6.72
CA CYS A 306 -14.77 27.81 -7.29
C CYS A 306 -14.50 27.07 -8.61
N ILE A 307 -15.21 25.98 -8.83
CA ILE A 307 -15.29 25.28 -10.12
C ILE A 307 -16.75 25.06 -10.51
N THR A 308 -17.00 24.98 -11.81
CA THR A 308 -18.28 24.58 -12.37
C THR A 308 -18.26 23.10 -12.70
N MET A 309 -19.37 22.40 -12.46
CA MET A 309 -19.50 20.99 -12.85
C MET A 309 -19.56 20.88 -14.38
N THR A 310 -18.56 20.22 -14.98
CA THR A 310 -18.48 19.98 -16.42
C THR A 310 -18.49 18.48 -16.72
N MET A 311 -19.12 18.08 -17.82
CA MET A 311 -19.01 16.73 -18.39
C MET A 311 -18.44 16.83 -19.81
N GLY A 312 -17.20 16.36 -19.97
CA GLY A 312 -16.43 16.66 -21.18
C GLY A 312 -16.16 18.16 -21.30
N SER A 313 -16.60 18.77 -22.40
CA SER A 313 -16.49 20.23 -22.63
C SER A 313 -17.75 21.01 -22.27
N GLU A 314 -18.80 20.34 -21.78
CA GLU A 314 -20.10 20.96 -21.55
C GLU A 314 -20.34 21.22 -20.06
N THR A 315 -20.86 22.39 -19.74
CA THR A 315 -21.34 22.71 -18.39
C THR A 315 -22.59 21.91 -18.09
N VAL A 316 -22.63 21.27 -16.93
CA VAL A 316 -23.80 20.51 -16.49
C VAL A 316 -24.89 21.45 -15.99
N GLU A 317 -26.13 21.17 -16.37
CA GLU A 317 -27.29 21.94 -15.89
C GLU A 317 -27.46 21.82 -14.37
N GLN A 318 -27.86 22.93 -13.73
CA GLN A 318 -28.01 23.03 -12.27
C GLN A 318 -28.90 21.94 -11.65
N PRO A 319 -30.02 21.49 -12.25
CA PRO A 319 -30.82 20.41 -11.67
C PRO A 319 -30.04 19.10 -11.50
N LEU A 320 -29.20 18.73 -12.48
CA LEU A 320 -28.39 17.51 -12.42
C LEU A 320 -27.21 17.68 -11.46
N ALA A 321 -26.59 18.85 -11.44
CA ALA A 321 -25.54 19.18 -10.48
C ALA A 321 -26.05 19.14 -9.04
N ARG A 322 -27.21 19.73 -8.78
CA ARG A 322 -27.89 19.69 -7.49
C ARG A 322 -28.28 18.27 -7.10
N GLU A 323 -28.76 17.46 -8.06
CA GLU A 323 -29.05 16.05 -7.83
C GLU A 323 -27.78 15.28 -7.42
N PHE A 324 -26.65 15.50 -8.08
CA PHE A 324 -25.38 14.92 -7.67
C PHE A 324 -25.03 15.30 -6.23
N LEU A 325 -25.02 16.59 -5.89
CA LEU A 325 -24.66 17.05 -4.55
C LEU A 325 -25.59 16.46 -3.47
N MET A 326 -26.90 16.41 -3.73
CA MET A 326 -27.88 15.79 -2.82
C MET A 326 -27.57 14.33 -2.48
N HIS A 327 -27.11 13.56 -3.46
CA HIS A 327 -26.83 12.14 -3.28
C HIS A 327 -25.40 11.89 -2.81
N ALA A 328 -24.43 12.69 -3.27
CA ALA A 328 -23.04 12.58 -2.85
C ALA A 328 -22.82 13.05 -1.41
N ARG A 329 -23.69 13.94 -0.90
CA ARG A 329 -23.67 14.40 0.49
C ARG A 329 -23.82 13.23 1.45
N GLY A 330 -22.79 13.04 2.29
CA GLY A 330 -22.76 11.96 3.28
C GLY A 330 -22.44 10.58 2.69
N ASP A 331 -22.41 10.45 1.36
CA ASP A 331 -21.88 9.29 0.69
C ASP A 331 -20.35 9.37 0.59
N ARG A 332 -19.73 8.20 0.54
CA ARG A 332 -18.27 8.07 0.51
C ARG A 332 -17.76 8.11 -0.93
N SER A 333 -16.76 8.95 -1.17
CA SER A 333 -15.94 8.87 -2.39
C SER A 333 -14.88 7.77 -2.31
N VAL A 334 -14.63 7.12 -3.44
CA VAL A 334 -13.60 6.09 -3.59
C VAL A 334 -12.59 6.52 -4.65
N LEU A 335 -11.33 6.68 -4.27
CA LEU A 335 -10.24 7.04 -5.17
C LEU A 335 -9.67 5.78 -5.84
N VAL A 336 -9.78 5.66 -7.16
CA VAL A 336 -9.21 4.57 -7.96
C VAL A 336 -8.61 5.15 -9.23
N ARG A 337 -7.38 4.75 -9.58
CA ARG A 337 -6.68 5.21 -10.79
C ARG A 337 -6.62 6.74 -10.93
N GLY A 338 -6.49 7.45 -9.82
CA GLY A 338 -6.45 8.91 -9.81
C GLY A 338 -7.81 9.59 -10.00
N ASN A 339 -8.93 8.86 -9.95
CA ASN A 339 -10.26 9.44 -10.09
C ASN A 339 -11.13 9.13 -8.87
N LEU A 340 -11.95 10.09 -8.45
CA LEU A 340 -12.92 9.88 -7.36
C LEU A 340 -14.21 9.30 -7.93
N HIS A 341 -14.78 8.32 -7.24
CA HIS A 341 -16.00 7.64 -7.63
C HIS A 341 -17.05 7.71 -6.53
N TRP A 342 -18.29 8.02 -6.90
CA TRP A 342 -19.46 7.96 -6.01
C TRP A 342 -20.51 7.04 -6.61
N TYR A 343 -21.06 6.16 -5.79
CA TYR A 343 -22.19 5.33 -6.18
C TYR A 343 -23.49 6.00 -5.74
N LEU A 344 -24.21 6.58 -6.70
CA LEU A 344 -25.41 7.37 -6.44
C LEU A 344 -26.67 6.51 -6.64
N ARG A 345 -27.55 6.52 -5.64
CA ARG A 345 -28.86 5.86 -5.69
C ARG A 345 -29.96 6.88 -5.93
N HIS A 346 -30.57 6.86 -7.11
CA HIS A 346 -31.69 7.75 -7.42
C HIS A 346 -33.00 7.26 -6.79
N ARG A 347 -33.90 8.20 -6.50
CA ARG A 347 -35.25 7.92 -5.96
C ARG A 347 -36.10 7.05 -6.88
N ASP A 348 -35.86 7.11 -8.19
CA ASP A 348 -36.62 6.36 -9.21
C ASP A 348 -36.13 4.91 -9.37
N GLY A 349 -35.26 4.43 -8.47
CA GLY A 349 -34.72 3.06 -8.48
C GLY A 349 -33.53 2.85 -9.43
N GLY A 350 -33.09 3.88 -10.15
CA GLY A 350 -31.85 3.86 -10.93
C GLY A 350 -30.61 4.07 -10.05
N CYS A 351 -29.51 3.40 -10.38
CA CYS A 351 -28.21 3.67 -9.76
C CYS A 351 -27.23 4.16 -10.83
N LYS A 352 -26.27 5.01 -10.47
CA LYS A 352 -25.22 5.48 -11.38
C LYS A 352 -23.91 5.68 -10.63
N ILE A 353 -22.79 5.62 -11.35
CA ILE A 353 -21.48 5.95 -10.79
C ILE A 353 -21.06 7.30 -11.37
N MET A 354 -20.92 8.29 -10.52
CA MET A 354 -20.27 9.55 -10.88
C MET A 354 -18.77 9.39 -10.71
N VAL A 355 -18.00 9.85 -11.69
CA VAL A 355 -16.55 9.87 -11.65
C VAL A 355 -16.09 11.30 -11.81
N PHE A 356 -15.19 11.74 -10.93
CA PHE A 356 -14.48 13.01 -11.04
C PHE A 356 -13.03 12.70 -11.45
N ASP A 357 -12.66 13.13 -12.65
CA ASP A 357 -11.28 13.10 -13.10
C ASP A 357 -10.49 14.15 -12.34
N THR A 358 -9.51 13.72 -11.55
CA THR A 358 -8.80 14.67 -10.69
C THR A 358 -7.79 15.52 -11.44
N ALA A 359 -7.33 15.10 -12.62
CA ALA A 359 -6.34 15.84 -13.39
C ALA A 359 -6.98 16.94 -14.25
N SER A 360 -8.13 16.65 -14.86
CA SER A 360 -8.91 17.66 -15.61
C SER A 360 -9.97 18.35 -14.78
N GLU A 361 -10.27 17.84 -13.58
CA GLU A 361 -11.29 18.36 -12.66
C GLU A 361 -12.68 18.44 -13.29
N SER A 362 -12.99 17.40 -14.08
CA SER A 362 -14.26 17.26 -14.78
C SER A 362 -14.95 15.97 -14.38
N PHE A 363 -16.26 15.94 -14.60
CA PHE A 363 -17.13 14.84 -14.20
C PHE A 363 -17.46 13.97 -15.40
N GLN A 364 -17.79 12.72 -15.14
CA GLN A 364 -18.28 11.78 -16.14
C GLN A 364 -19.08 10.66 -15.50
N TRP A 365 -19.97 10.07 -16.30
CA TRP A 365 -20.73 8.90 -15.89
C TRP A 365 -19.97 7.61 -16.20
N MET A 366 -19.92 6.71 -15.23
CA MET A 366 -19.48 5.33 -15.42
C MET A 366 -20.67 4.38 -15.32
N ARG A 367 -20.68 3.34 -16.17
CA ARG A 367 -21.72 2.30 -16.09
C ARG A 367 -21.49 1.44 -14.86
N HIS A 368 -22.56 1.23 -14.10
CA HIS A 368 -22.57 0.29 -13.00
C HIS A 368 -23.05 -1.10 -13.48
N PRO A 369 -22.70 -2.18 -12.77
CA PRO A 369 -23.22 -3.51 -13.05
C PRO A 369 -24.66 -3.66 -12.58
N ALA A 370 -25.50 -4.39 -13.33
CA ALA A 370 -26.86 -4.74 -12.90
C ALA A 370 -26.82 -5.76 -11.75
N ILE A 371 -26.68 -5.28 -10.51
CA ILE A 371 -26.59 -6.11 -9.31
C ILE A 371 -27.82 -5.92 -8.41
N PRO A 372 -28.44 -6.99 -7.90
CA PRO A 372 -29.50 -6.89 -6.90
C PRO A 372 -28.95 -6.54 -5.50
N GLY A 373 -29.73 -5.80 -4.71
CA GLY A 373 -29.53 -5.67 -3.26
C GLY A 373 -28.82 -4.41 -2.77
N TRP A 374 -28.31 -4.48 -1.54
CA TRP A 374 -27.53 -3.40 -0.93
C TRP A 374 -26.08 -3.46 -1.39
N VAL A 375 -25.58 -2.33 -1.90
CA VAL A 375 -24.29 -2.28 -2.60
C VAL A 375 -23.39 -1.24 -1.93
N SER A 376 -22.15 -1.62 -1.66
CA SER A 376 -21.09 -0.73 -1.19
C SER A 376 -19.95 -0.68 -2.21
N LEU A 377 -19.52 0.52 -2.57
CA LEU A 377 -18.38 0.78 -3.44
C LEU A 377 -17.09 0.90 -2.61
N LEU A 378 -16.07 0.15 -2.99
CA LEU A 378 -14.81 0.03 -2.27
C LEU A 378 -13.64 0.05 -3.24
N GLU A 379 -12.47 0.48 -2.75
CA GLU A 379 -11.18 0.26 -3.41
C GLU A 379 -10.49 -0.92 -2.73
N MET A 380 -9.95 -1.81 -3.55
CA MET A 380 -9.12 -2.93 -3.12
C MET A 380 -8.10 -3.24 -4.22
N ASP A 381 -6.82 -3.35 -3.84
CA ASP A 381 -5.70 -3.64 -4.75
C ASP A 381 -5.71 -2.76 -6.01
N SER A 382 -5.90 -1.45 -5.83
CA SER A 382 -5.97 -0.44 -6.91
C SER A 382 -7.10 -0.66 -7.91
N THR A 383 -8.12 -1.42 -7.53
CA THR A 383 -9.27 -1.75 -8.37
C THR A 383 -10.57 -1.38 -7.68
N LEU A 384 -11.55 -0.96 -8.48
CA LEU A 384 -12.88 -0.61 -8.01
C LEU A 384 -13.72 -1.88 -7.83
N VAL A 385 -14.36 -2.01 -6.66
CA VAL A 385 -15.06 -3.21 -6.25
C VAL A 385 -16.44 -2.86 -5.68
N PHE A 386 -17.45 -3.63 -6.06
CA PHE A 386 -18.75 -3.63 -5.43
C PHE A 386 -18.91 -4.83 -4.51
N SER A 387 -19.29 -4.56 -3.27
CA SER A 387 -19.78 -5.56 -2.33
C SER A 387 -21.30 -5.50 -2.30
N ALA A 388 -21.97 -6.53 -2.82
CA ALA A 388 -23.41 -6.61 -2.88
C ALA A 388 -23.96 -7.67 -1.92
N VAL A 389 -24.87 -7.26 -1.04
CA VAL A 389 -25.54 -8.15 -0.10
C VAL A 389 -26.82 -8.66 -0.75
N GLU A 390 -26.78 -9.91 -1.22
CA GLU A 390 -27.93 -10.57 -1.86
C GLU A 390 -28.97 -11.03 -0.83
N CYS A 391 -28.50 -11.54 0.32
CA CYS A 391 -29.33 -11.97 1.44
C CYS A 391 -28.55 -11.86 2.77
N THR A 392 -29.16 -12.23 3.89
CA THR A 392 -28.52 -12.18 5.21
C THR A 392 -27.34 -13.15 5.36
N THR A 393 -27.09 -14.07 4.43
CA THR A 393 -26.07 -15.12 4.58
C THR A 393 -24.97 -15.08 3.52
N ARG A 394 -25.05 -14.19 2.53
CA ARG A 394 -24.12 -14.18 1.39
C ARG A 394 -23.84 -12.77 0.87
N ILE A 395 -22.59 -12.55 0.49
CA ILE A 395 -22.11 -11.34 -0.16
C ILE A 395 -21.49 -11.69 -1.51
N ASP A 396 -21.90 -10.99 -2.56
CA ASP A 396 -21.29 -11.11 -3.88
C ASP A 396 -20.29 -9.98 -4.11
N LEU A 397 -19.07 -10.36 -4.50
CA LEU A 397 -17.98 -9.44 -4.79
C LEU A 397 -17.82 -9.27 -6.30
N TRP A 398 -18.06 -8.05 -6.78
CA TRP A 398 -17.97 -7.68 -8.19
C TRP A 398 -16.77 -6.78 -8.40
N VAL A 399 -15.90 -7.13 -9.34
CA VAL A 399 -14.66 -6.42 -9.61
C VAL A 399 -14.75 -5.78 -11.01
N LEU A 400 -14.31 -4.54 -11.11
CA LEU A 400 -14.16 -3.84 -12.40
C LEU A 400 -12.97 -4.42 -13.15
N GLN A 401 -13.23 -5.19 -14.21
CA GLN A 401 -12.19 -5.85 -15.01
C GLN A 401 -11.61 -4.91 -16.07
N ASP A 402 -12.48 -4.15 -16.74
CA ASP A 402 -12.09 -3.16 -17.74
C ASP A 402 -12.68 -1.82 -17.34
N TYR A 403 -11.80 -0.91 -16.94
CA TYR A 403 -12.16 0.42 -16.47
C TYR A 403 -12.78 1.27 -17.60
N GLU A 404 -12.17 1.27 -18.78
CA GLU A 404 -12.60 2.08 -19.93
C GLU A 404 -13.96 1.62 -20.45
N ARG A 405 -14.16 0.29 -20.52
CA ARG A 405 -15.43 -0.28 -20.96
C ARG A 405 -16.47 -0.38 -19.85
N SER A 406 -16.12 -0.02 -18.62
CA SER A 406 -16.96 -0.22 -17.43
C SER A 406 -17.48 -1.67 -17.32
N THR A 407 -16.60 -2.65 -17.58
CA THR A 407 -16.98 -4.08 -17.58
C THR A 407 -16.72 -4.68 -16.21
N TRP A 408 -17.79 -5.18 -15.60
CA TRP A 408 -17.79 -5.75 -14.27
C TRP A 408 -18.02 -7.25 -14.32
N ALA A 409 -17.37 -7.99 -13.42
CA ALA A 409 -17.59 -9.41 -13.26
C ALA A 409 -17.72 -9.79 -11.77
N CYS A 410 -18.65 -10.70 -11.48
CA CYS A 410 -18.72 -11.33 -10.17
C CYS A 410 -17.49 -12.24 -10.01
N LYS A 411 -16.55 -11.84 -9.15
CA LYS A 411 -15.32 -12.61 -8.88
C LYS A 411 -15.59 -13.71 -7.84
N HIS A 412 -16.31 -13.36 -6.77
CA HIS A 412 -16.56 -14.26 -5.65
C HIS A 412 -17.99 -14.15 -5.13
N ARG A 413 -18.47 -15.28 -4.61
CA ARG A 413 -19.72 -15.41 -3.84
C ARG A 413 -19.30 -15.89 -2.46
N ILE A 414 -19.36 -15.00 -1.48
CA ILE A 414 -18.80 -15.18 -0.15
C ILE A 414 -19.90 -15.65 0.80
N GLU A 415 -19.70 -16.82 1.39
CA GLU A 415 -20.61 -17.34 2.41
C GLU A 415 -20.25 -16.76 3.77
N LEU A 416 -21.24 -16.19 4.46
CA LEU A 416 -21.05 -15.64 5.79
C LEU A 416 -21.09 -16.75 6.85
N PRO A 417 -20.26 -16.64 7.91
CA PRO A 417 -20.13 -17.64 8.97
C PRO A 417 -21.35 -17.64 9.92
N MET A 418 -22.54 -17.95 9.40
CA MET A 418 -23.81 -17.82 10.13
C MET A 418 -23.87 -18.68 11.40
N ALA A 419 -23.22 -19.84 11.39
CA ALA A 419 -23.14 -20.70 12.57
C ALA A 419 -22.40 -20.01 13.72
N GLN A 420 -21.32 -19.28 13.42
CA GLN A 420 -20.53 -18.53 14.39
C GLN A 420 -21.24 -17.23 14.80
N ILE A 421 -21.88 -16.52 13.85
CA ILE A 421 -22.66 -15.31 14.13
C ILE A 421 -23.79 -15.62 15.13
N ARG A 422 -24.52 -16.73 14.94
CA ARG A 422 -25.66 -17.11 15.79
C ARG A 422 -25.31 -17.53 17.21
N GLN A 423 -24.02 -17.76 17.49
CA GLN A 423 -23.55 -18.02 18.87
C GLN A 423 -23.71 -16.80 19.76
N PHE A 424 -23.81 -15.59 19.19
CA PHE A 424 -24.01 -14.35 19.91
C PHE A 424 -25.51 -14.05 20.01
N PRO A 425 -26.11 -14.05 21.22
CA PRO A 425 -27.56 -13.83 21.37
C PRO A 425 -28.02 -12.50 20.78
N GLU A 426 -27.22 -11.44 20.88
CA GLU A 426 -27.53 -10.13 20.30
C GLU A 426 -27.56 -10.14 18.76
N CYS A 427 -26.89 -11.12 18.13
CA CYS A 427 -26.84 -11.30 16.68
C CYS A 427 -28.01 -12.10 16.12
N ASN A 428 -28.86 -12.67 16.98
CA ASN A 428 -30.04 -13.45 16.58
C ASN A 428 -31.30 -12.59 16.35
N LEU A 429 -31.22 -11.27 16.59
CA LEU A 429 -32.28 -10.32 16.26
C LEU A 429 -32.18 -9.91 14.79
N GLU A 430 -33.32 -9.87 14.10
CA GLU A 430 -33.40 -9.44 12.71
C GLU A 430 -32.84 -8.01 12.56
N HIS A 431 -31.86 -7.86 11.66
CA HIS A 431 -31.31 -6.60 11.16
C HIS A 431 -30.48 -5.69 12.10
N LEU A 432 -30.18 -6.07 13.35
CA LEU A 432 -29.54 -5.13 14.30
C LEU A 432 -28.27 -5.62 15.03
N GLY A 433 -27.89 -6.89 14.89
CA GLY A 433 -26.86 -7.47 15.76
C GLY A 433 -25.44 -7.64 15.19
N TRP A 434 -25.31 -7.78 13.86
CA TRP A 434 -24.02 -8.04 13.21
C TRP A 434 -23.89 -7.29 11.87
N SER A 435 -22.66 -7.13 11.38
CA SER A 435 -22.38 -6.53 10.06
C SER A 435 -21.12 -7.13 9.45
N ALA A 436 -21.11 -7.33 8.14
CA ALA A 436 -19.96 -7.84 7.42
C ALA A 436 -19.39 -6.79 6.45
N MET A 437 -18.07 -6.76 6.33
CA MET A 437 -17.33 -5.92 5.39
C MET A 437 -16.32 -6.79 4.65
N VAL A 438 -16.33 -6.73 3.33
CA VAL A 438 -15.28 -7.38 2.52
C VAL A 438 -14.01 -6.55 2.64
N VAL A 439 -12.89 -7.21 2.95
CA VAL A 439 -11.59 -6.56 3.20
C VAL A 439 -10.48 -6.98 2.25
N SER A 440 -10.71 -7.95 1.37
CA SER A 440 -9.76 -8.43 0.35
C SER A 440 -10.45 -8.75 -0.97
N VAL A 441 -9.73 -8.57 -2.09
CA VAL A 441 -10.19 -9.00 -3.43
C VAL A 441 -10.34 -10.52 -3.52
N GLU A 442 -9.66 -11.28 -2.66
CA GLU A 442 -9.80 -12.74 -2.57
C GLU A 442 -11.05 -13.19 -1.79
N GLY A 443 -11.80 -12.24 -1.22
CA GLY A 443 -13.08 -12.48 -0.57
C GLY A 443 -13.03 -12.66 0.94
N ASP A 444 -11.93 -12.29 1.59
CA ASP A 444 -11.88 -12.22 3.06
C ASP A 444 -12.84 -11.16 3.58
N VAL A 445 -13.47 -11.45 4.72
CA VAL A 445 -14.47 -10.59 5.35
C VAL A 445 -14.17 -10.35 6.82
N LEU A 446 -14.43 -9.13 7.28
CA LEU A 446 -14.55 -8.81 8.70
C LEU A 446 -16.02 -8.82 9.09
N VAL A 447 -16.38 -9.70 10.01
CA VAL A 447 -17.73 -9.85 10.53
C VAL A 447 -17.76 -9.35 11.98
N ARG A 448 -18.43 -8.23 12.20
CA ARG A 448 -18.70 -7.69 13.53
C ARG A 448 -19.86 -8.46 14.14
N CYS A 449 -19.65 -9.07 15.30
CA CYS A 449 -20.65 -9.75 16.11
C CYS A 449 -20.52 -9.29 17.55
N SER A 450 -21.49 -8.53 18.07
CA SER A 450 -21.44 -8.00 19.44
C SER A 450 -20.12 -7.24 19.71
N ASN A 451 -19.38 -7.61 20.76
CA ASN A 451 -18.08 -7.06 21.12
C ASN A 451 -16.88 -7.74 20.44
N ARG A 452 -17.10 -8.46 19.33
CA ARG A 452 -16.07 -9.14 18.56
C ARG A 452 -16.10 -8.76 17.10
N ILE A 453 -14.93 -8.83 16.47
CA ILE A 453 -14.78 -8.86 15.02
C ILE A 453 -14.10 -10.18 14.66
N LEU A 454 -14.72 -10.93 13.74
CA LEU A 454 -14.17 -12.15 13.18
C LEU A 454 -13.59 -11.84 11.81
N HIS A 455 -12.33 -12.21 11.57
CA HIS A 455 -11.77 -12.26 10.23
C HIS A 455 -12.00 -13.64 9.67
N CYS A 456 -12.71 -13.72 8.55
CA CYS A 456 -13.08 -14.98 7.92
C CYS A 456 -12.63 -15.00 6.46
N ASP A 457 -12.32 -16.20 5.98
CA ASP A 457 -12.11 -16.43 4.55
C ASP A 457 -13.44 -16.42 3.78
N ARG A 458 -13.35 -16.50 2.44
CA ARG A 458 -14.52 -16.52 1.56
C ARG A 458 -15.48 -17.71 1.75
N LYS A 459 -15.06 -18.75 2.47
CA LYS A 459 -15.86 -19.95 2.77
C LYS A 459 -16.51 -19.87 4.16
N GLY A 460 -16.34 -18.75 4.86
CA GLY A 460 -16.86 -18.58 6.22
C GLY A 460 -16.02 -19.26 7.30
N ASN A 461 -14.78 -19.67 7.02
CA ASN A 461 -13.88 -20.16 8.06
C ASN A 461 -13.29 -18.97 8.81
N VAL A 462 -13.31 -19.01 10.14
CA VAL A 462 -12.72 -17.96 10.99
C VAL A 462 -11.20 -18.14 11.01
N LEU A 463 -10.47 -17.14 10.52
CA LEU A 463 -9.01 -17.07 10.51
C LEU A 463 -8.46 -16.40 11.78
N ALA A 464 -9.14 -15.36 12.27
CA ALA A 464 -8.79 -14.66 13.50
C ALA A 464 -10.02 -14.06 14.20
N SER A 465 -9.90 -13.80 15.51
CA SER A 465 -10.95 -13.13 16.30
C SER A 465 -10.34 -12.01 17.14
N PHE A 466 -10.95 -10.83 17.05
CA PHE A 466 -10.60 -9.64 17.81
C PHE A 466 -11.69 -9.37 18.83
N GLN A 467 -11.32 -9.27 20.11
CA GLN A 467 -12.25 -9.03 21.21
C GLN A 467 -12.07 -7.61 21.75
N PHE A 468 -13.18 -6.96 22.06
CA PHE A 468 -13.24 -5.62 22.64
C PHE A 468 -13.91 -5.68 24.02
N ASP A 469 -13.39 -4.90 24.98
CA ASP A 469 -13.76 -4.95 26.40
C ASP A 469 -15.18 -4.44 26.68
N GLY A 470 -16.19 -5.24 26.30
CA GLY A 470 -17.62 -4.91 26.44
C GLY A 470 -18.11 -3.80 25.51
N GLN A 471 -17.28 -3.37 24.54
CA GLN A 471 -17.60 -2.30 23.60
C GLN A 471 -18.10 -2.88 22.28
N LEU A 472 -19.00 -2.17 21.60
CA LEU A 472 -19.45 -2.50 20.25
C LEU A 472 -18.50 -1.84 19.24
N PRO A 473 -17.52 -2.57 18.66
CA PRO A 473 -16.69 -2.00 17.61
C PRO A 473 -17.56 -1.74 16.38
N MET A 474 -17.19 -0.74 15.57
CA MET A 474 -17.88 -0.40 14.33
C MET A 474 -16.91 -0.50 13.16
N ASN A 475 -17.43 -1.00 12.05
CA ASN A 475 -16.70 -1.08 10.80
C ASN A 475 -16.39 0.33 10.28
N CYS A 476 -15.15 0.58 9.83
CA CYS A 476 -14.78 1.81 9.11
C CYS A 476 -14.48 1.45 7.66
N LEU A 477 -15.10 2.15 6.71
CA LEU A 477 -14.95 1.87 5.27
C LEU A 477 -13.62 2.41 4.70
N HIS A 478 -12.80 3.08 5.52
CA HIS A 478 -11.49 3.58 5.15
C HIS A 478 -10.39 2.57 5.44
N ARG A 479 -9.31 2.67 4.67
CA ARG A 479 -8.10 1.85 4.83
C ARG A 479 -6.93 2.76 5.16
N LEU A 480 -5.91 2.21 5.80
CA LEU A 480 -4.65 2.90 6.05
C LEU A 480 -3.51 2.15 5.37
N LYS A 481 -2.83 2.85 4.48
CA LYS A 481 -1.57 2.42 3.89
C LYS A 481 -0.47 3.30 4.47
N GLU A 482 0.48 2.75 5.21
CA GLU A 482 1.48 3.60 5.87
C GLU A 482 2.25 4.44 4.83
N ASN A 483 2.46 5.72 5.14
CA ASN A 483 3.18 6.65 4.27
C ASN A 483 4.18 7.49 5.08
N LEU A 484 5.46 7.39 4.73
CA LEU A 484 6.54 8.13 5.38
C LEU A 484 6.94 9.41 4.66
N VAL A 485 6.28 9.74 3.54
CA VAL A 485 6.49 11.00 2.83
C VAL A 485 6.11 12.17 3.76
N VAL A 486 7.00 13.16 3.83
CA VAL A 486 6.76 14.40 4.56
C VAL A 486 6.07 15.37 3.63
N HIS A 487 4.91 15.87 4.04
CA HIS A 487 4.13 16.81 3.25
C HIS A 487 4.32 18.25 3.74
N PRO A 488 4.59 19.23 2.85
CA PRO A 488 4.84 20.62 3.24
C PRO A 488 3.70 21.27 4.02
N PHE A 489 2.44 20.89 3.75
CA PHE A 489 1.25 21.46 4.40
C PHE A 489 1.11 21.10 5.89
N PHE A 490 2.01 20.28 6.46
CA PHE A 490 2.09 20.06 7.91
C PHE A 490 3.03 21.04 8.63
N GLN A 491 3.80 21.85 7.89
CA GLN A 491 4.82 22.77 8.42
C GLN A 491 4.39 24.25 8.32
N MET A 492 3.20 24.50 7.80
CA MET A 492 2.53 25.81 7.79
C MET A 492 1.71 25.93 9.07
#